data_AF-A0A9C7SBU0-F1
#
_entry.id   AF-A0A9C7SBU0-F1
#
_cell.length_a   1.000
_cell.length_b   1.000
_cell.length_c   1.000
_cell.angle_alpha   90.00
_cell.angle_beta   90.00
_cell.angle_gamma   90.00
#
_symmetry.space_group_name_H-M   'P 1'
#
loop_
_entity.id
_entity.type
_entity.pdbx_description
1 polymer ?
#
loop_
_entity_poly.entity_id
_entity_poly.type
_entity_poly.pdbx_seq_one_letter_code
_entity_poly.pdbx_strand_id
1 'polypeptide(L)'
;GKGLSGGRIIIYPPAESPIAAEENIIVGNTVMYGAIEGECFFSGVAGERFAVRNSGATAVVEAVGDHGCEYMTGGIVVVLGSTGRNFAAGMSGGIAYVLDIDGDFESRCNLAQVELEAIPEEDDALEALEHQGGDLEIHGRVDVSHDMTRFDAIRLQQLIKQHLHYTNSNRAHEILENWSETLPRFVKIMPVEYRRALQELNTQQQCKTA
;
A
#
# COMPACT_ATOMS: atom_id res chain seq x y z
N GLY A 1 7.74 -10.91 -9.44
CA GLY A 1 8.83 -11.79 -8.97
C GLY A 1 8.34 -12.69 -7.86
N LYS A 2 8.38 -14.02 -8.05
CA LYS A 2 8.14 -14.99 -6.98
C LYS A 2 9.33 -14.97 -6.02
N GLY A 3 9.09 -14.90 -4.71
CA GLY A 3 10.15 -14.84 -3.71
C GLY A 3 11.09 -13.65 -3.90
N LEU A 4 10.55 -12.46 -4.14
CA LEU A 4 11.35 -11.24 -4.22
C LEU A 4 12.08 -11.02 -2.89
N SER A 5 13.38 -10.70 -2.95
CA SER A 5 14.27 -10.59 -1.80
C SER A 5 15.19 -9.36 -1.90
N GLY A 6 14.62 -8.18 -2.17
CA GLY A 6 15.33 -6.88 -2.12
C GLY A 6 15.52 -6.17 -3.45
N GLY A 7 15.22 -6.84 -4.57
CA GLY A 7 15.25 -6.21 -5.89
C GLY A 7 14.05 -5.28 -6.15
N ARG A 8 14.17 -4.43 -7.17
CA ARG A 8 13.05 -3.65 -7.70
C ARG A 8 12.58 -4.21 -9.04
N ILE A 9 11.27 -4.39 -9.21
CA ILE A 9 10.64 -4.79 -10.47
C ILE A 9 9.70 -3.67 -10.91
N ILE A 10 9.84 -3.24 -12.16
CA ILE A 10 9.01 -2.18 -12.75
C ILE A 10 8.45 -2.73 -14.06
N ILE A 11 7.13 -2.71 -14.23
CA ILE A 11 6.47 -3.15 -15.46
C ILE A 11 5.40 -2.12 -15.84
N TYR A 12 5.47 -1.63 -17.07
CA TYR A 12 4.55 -0.65 -17.65
C TYR A 12 4.43 -0.91 -19.15
N PRO A 13 3.31 -0.52 -19.80
CA PRO A 13 3.16 -0.67 -21.23
C PRO A 13 4.12 0.26 -21.99
N PRO A 14 4.51 -0.07 -23.24
CA PRO A 14 5.27 0.85 -24.08
C PRO A 14 4.56 2.20 -24.24
N ALA A 15 5.31 3.31 -24.31
CA ALA A 15 4.75 4.66 -24.37
C ALA A 15 3.83 4.92 -25.58
N GLU A 16 4.02 4.17 -26.67
CA GLU A 16 3.19 4.26 -27.89
C GLU A 16 1.95 3.37 -27.84
N SER A 17 1.76 2.61 -26.76
CA SER A 17 0.61 1.73 -26.60
C SER A 17 -0.69 2.55 -26.53
N PRO A 18 -1.69 2.25 -27.36
CA PRO A 18 -2.99 2.93 -27.30
C PRO A 18 -3.89 2.41 -26.17
N ILE A 19 -3.41 1.45 -25.38
CA ILE A 19 -4.18 0.72 -24.36
C ILE A 19 -4.14 1.50 -23.05
N ALA A 20 -5.32 1.71 -22.43
CA ALA A 20 -5.42 2.18 -21.06
C ALA A 20 -4.84 1.12 -20.11
N ALA A 21 -3.70 1.41 -19.48
CA ALA A 21 -2.94 0.47 -18.68
C ALA A 21 -3.79 -0.09 -17.52
N GLU A 22 -4.52 0.80 -16.87
CA GLU A 22 -5.34 0.59 -15.69
C GLU A 22 -6.54 -0.34 -15.91
N GLU A 23 -6.92 -0.59 -17.17
CA GLU A 23 -8.01 -1.50 -17.56
C GLU A 23 -7.50 -2.85 -18.10
N ASN A 24 -6.18 -3.02 -18.23
CA ASN A 24 -5.59 -4.16 -18.94
C ASN A 24 -4.59 -4.95 -18.09
N ILE A 25 -4.62 -6.28 -18.26
CA ILE A 25 -3.74 -7.18 -17.51
C ILE A 25 -2.30 -7.01 -17.99
N ILE A 26 -1.42 -6.59 -17.07
CA ILE A 26 0.01 -6.42 -17.33
C ILE A 26 0.85 -7.51 -16.66
N VAL A 27 0.37 -8.08 -15.55
CA VAL A 27 1.01 -9.20 -14.86
C VAL A 27 0.00 -10.29 -14.52
N GLY A 28 0.44 -11.55 -14.61
CA GLY A 28 -0.41 -12.71 -14.35
C GLY A 28 -0.71 -12.95 -12.86
N ASN A 29 -1.07 -14.19 -12.54
CA ASN A 29 -1.49 -14.59 -11.20
C ASN A 29 -0.31 -14.84 -10.26
N THR A 30 -0.57 -14.79 -8.95
CA THR A 30 0.38 -15.23 -7.90
C THR A 30 1.71 -14.45 -7.93
N VAL A 31 1.65 -13.20 -8.37
CA VAL A 31 2.77 -12.27 -8.37
C VAL A 31 3.16 -11.97 -6.92
N MET A 32 4.46 -11.88 -6.64
CA MET A 32 5.02 -11.63 -5.30
C MET A 32 4.76 -12.74 -4.27
N TYR A 33 4.46 -13.95 -4.72
CA TYR A 33 4.31 -15.09 -3.82
C TYR A 33 5.53 -15.25 -2.90
N GLY A 34 5.30 -15.14 -1.59
CA GLY A 34 6.36 -15.34 -0.58
C GLY A 34 7.47 -14.29 -0.64
N ALA A 35 7.20 -13.09 -1.17
CA ALA A 35 8.19 -12.02 -1.21
C ALA A 35 8.55 -11.57 0.20
N ILE A 36 9.84 -11.44 0.50
CA ILE A 36 10.36 -11.08 1.82
C ILE A 36 10.85 -9.64 1.89
N GLU A 37 11.29 -9.09 0.77
CA GLU A 37 11.83 -7.73 0.67
C GLU A 37 11.81 -7.28 -0.80
N GLY A 38 11.88 -5.98 -1.06
CA GLY A 38 11.99 -5.41 -2.41
C GLY A 38 10.77 -4.60 -2.80
N GLU A 39 10.81 -4.02 -4.00
CA GLU A 39 9.81 -3.06 -4.48
C GLU A 39 9.25 -3.50 -5.84
N CYS A 40 7.96 -3.33 -6.05
CA CYS A 40 7.29 -3.66 -7.30
C CYS A 40 6.36 -2.53 -7.74
N PHE A 41 6.49 -2.06 -8.98
CA PHE A 41 5.63 -1.03 -9.56
C PHE A 41 5.04 -1.55 -10.87
N PHE A 42 3.72 -1.71 -10.91
CA PHE A 42 3.00 -2.30 -12.05
C PHE A 42 1.95 -1.33 -12.58
N SER A 43 2.21 -0.70 -13.73
CA SER A 43 1.20 0.15 -14.40
C SER A 43 0.27 -0.74 -15.21
N GLY A 44 -0.76 -1.22 -14.52
CA GLY A 44 -1.87 -1.97 -15.07
C GLY A 44 -2.47 -2.97 -14.09
N VAL A 45 -3.32 -3.86 -14.60
CA VAL A 45 -4.06 -4.84 -13.79
C VAL A 45 -3.18 -6.06 -13.51
N ALA A 46 -3.11 -6.48 -12.25
CA ALA A 46 -2.57 -7.77 -11.88
C ALA A 46 -3.68 -8.84 -11.82
N GLY A 47 -3.32 -10.06 -12.17
CA GLY A 47 -4.21 -11.22 -12.06
C GLY A 47 -4.57 -11.59 -10.61
N GLU A 48 -5.13 -12.78 -10.45
CA GLU A 48 -5.57 -13.30 -9.16
C GLU A 48 -4.40 -13.58 -8.20
N ARG A 49 -4.67 -13.58 -6.89
CA ARG A 49 -3.69 -13.93 -5.85
C ARG A 49 -2.45 -13.03 -5.88
N PHE A 50 -2.64 -11.76 -6.21
CA PHE A 50 -1.58 -10.77 -6.14
C PHE A 50 -1.07 -10.64 -4.70
N ALA A 51 0.25 -10.60 -4.51
CA ALA A 51 0.91 -10.47 -3.21
C ALA A 51 0.52 -11.55 -2.19
N VAL A 52 0.14 -12.75 -2.65
CA VAL A 52 -0.13 -13.88 -1.75
C VAL A 52 1.09 -14.20 -0.91
N ARG A 53 0.92 -14.35 0.40
CA ARG A 53 2.02 -14.60 1.35
C ARG A 53 3.17 -13.60 1.24
N ASN A 54 2.89 -12.35 0.83
CA ASN A 54 3.89 -11.30 0.95
C ASN A 54 4.24 -11.13 2.45
N SER A 55 5.53 -11.14 2.76
CA SER A 55 6.06 -11.07 4.12
C SER A 55 6.88 -9.80 4.38
N GLY A 56 7.12 -8.97 3.36
CA GLY A 56 7.92 -7.76 3.56
C GLY A 56 8.21 -6.91 2.33
N ALA A 57 7.77 -7.31 1.14
CA ALA A 57 7.96 -6.48 -0.05
C ALA A 57 6.89 -5.40 -0.18
N THR A 58 7.25 -4.31 -0.86
CA THR A 58 6.37 -3.19 -1.17
C THR A 58 5.90 -3.27 -2.63
N ALA A 59 4.62 -3.01 -2.87
CA ALA A 59 4.05 -3.03 -4.22
C ALA A 59 3.07 -1.89 -4.46
N VAL A 60 3.10 -1.33 -5.68
CA VAL A 60 2.06 -0.44 -6.20
C VAL A 60 1.55 -1.00 -7.53
N VAL A 61 0.24 -1.18 -7.63
CA VAL A 61 -0.45 -1.74 -8.80
C VAL A 61 -1.74 -0.97 -9.06
N GLU A 62 -2.20 -0.90 -10.31
CA GLU A 62 -3.39 -0.11 -10.65
C GLU A 62 -4.71 -0.85 -10.43
N ALA A 63 -4.70 -2.18 -10.46
CA ALA A 63 -5.84 -3.02 -10.10
C ALA A 63 -5.40 -4.46 -9.81
N VAL A 64 -6.22 -5.22 -9.09
CA VAL A 64 -5.93 -6.63 -8.77
C VAL A 64 -7.16 -7.51 -8.96
N GLY A 65 -6.94 -8.77 -9.35
CA GLY A 65 -7.98 -9.80 -9.39
C GLY A 65 -8.39 -10.32 -8.00
N ASP A 66 -9.10 -11.45 -7.99
CA ASP A 66 -9.59 -12.08 -6.75
C ASP A 66 -8.43 -12.54 -5.83
N HIS A 67 -8.69 -12.61 -4.52
CA HIS A 67 -7.75 -13.07 -3.49
C HIS A 67 -6.46 -12.24 -3.38
N GLY A 68 -6.51 -10.95 -3.68
CA GLY A 68 -5.39 -10.03 -3.44
C GLY A 68 -4.99 -10.02 -1.95
N CYS A 69 -3.67 -9.96 -1.68
CA CYS A 69 -3.09 -9.93 -0.33
C CYS A 69 -3.46 -11.14 0.56
N GLU A 70 -3.92 -12.25 -0.01
CA GLU A 70 -4.27 -13.44 0.76
C GLU A 70 -3.04 -14.03 1.47
N TYR A 71 -3.19 -14.36 2.75
CA TYR A 71 -2.12 -14.82 3.65
C TYR A 71 -0.92 -13.88 3.77
N MET A 72 -1.05 -12.59 3.45
CA MET A 72 0.01 -11.61 3.64
C MET A 72 0.34 -11.45 5.13
N THR A 73 1.63 -11.48 5.46
CA THR A 73 2.16 -11.41 6.82
C THR A 73 3.06 -10.20 7.06
N GLY A 74 3.34 -9.41 6.03
CA GLY A 74 4.18 -8.21 6.11
C GLY A 74 4.33 -7.51 4.76
N GLY A 75 4.94 -6.33 4.79
CA GLY A 75 5.11 -5.48 3.60
C GLY A 75 3.97 -4.49 3.42
N ILE A 76 4.00 -3.77 2.29
CA ILE A 76 3.03 -2.72 1.95
C ILE A 76 2.51 -2.96 0.54
N VAL A 77 1.19 -2.99 0.36
CA VAL A 77 0.58 -3.11 -0.97
C VAL A 77 -0.35 -1.93 -1.21
N VAL A 78 -0.19 -1.23 -2.33
CA VAL A 78 -1.06 -0.13 -2.75
C VAL A 78 -1.74 -0.53 -4.06
N VAL A 79 -3.08 -0.46 -4.07
CA VAL A 79 -3.91 -0.69 -5.26
C VAL A 79 -4.59 0.62 -5.64
N LEU A 80 -4.29 1.15 -6.83
CA LEU A 80 -4.78 2.45 -7.32
C LEU A 80 -6.11 2.36 -8.09
N GLY A 81 -6.89 1.31 -7.84
CA GLY A 81 -8.11 1.03 -8.57
C GLY A 81 -8.80 -0.23 -8.07
N SER A 82 -9.55 -0.89 -8.96
CA SER A 82 -10.47 -1.96 -8.58
C SER A 82 -9.75 -3.21 -8.04
N THR A 83 -10.42 -3.91 -7.13
CA THR A 83 -9.99 -5.21 -6.61
C THR A 83 -10.99 -6.32 -6.97
N GLY A 84 -10.52 -7.56 -7.00
CA GLY A 84 -11.39 -8.72 -6.99
C GLY A 84 -11.95 -9.02 -5.60
N ARG A 85 -12.65 -10.15 -5.50
CA ARG A 85 -13.32 -10.65 -4.28
C ARG A 85 -12.33 -11.28 -3.31
N ASN A 86 -12.77 -11.41 -2.06
CA ASN A 86 -12.06 -12.09 -0.98
C ASN A 86 -10.64 -11.51 -0.75
N PHE A 87 -10.51 -10.19 -0.90
CA PHE A 87 -9.28 -9.47 -0.63
C PHE A 87 -8.87 -9.60 0.84
N ALA A 88 -7.57 -9.67 1.12
CA ALA A 88 -6.97 -9.79 2.45
C ALA A 88 -7.40 -11.03 3.27
N ALA A 89 -7.94 -12.07 2.63
CA ALA A 89 -8.28 -13.32 3.32
C ALA A 89 -7.05 -13.95 3.98
N GLY A 90 -7.14 -14.25 5.28
CA GLY A 90 -6.02 -14.84 6.02
C GLY A 90 -4.84 -13.90 6.24
N MET A 91 -4.97 -12.60 5.94
CA MET A 91 -3.92 -11.61 6.16
C MET A 91 -3.69 -11.44 7.67
N SER A 92 -2.44 -11.59 8.11
CA SER A 92 -2.05 -11.55 9.52
C SER A 92 -0.96 -10.52 9.83
N GLY A 93 -0.42 -9.83 8.83
CA GLY A 93 0.48 -8.69 9.02
C GLY A 93 0.71 -7.86 7.76
N GLY A 94 1.35 -6.71 7.93
CA GLY A 94 1.55 -5.70 6.88
C GLY A 94 0.36 -4.76 6.70
N ILE A 95 0.41 -3.93 5.67
CA ILE A 95 -0.63 -2.95 5.33
C ILE A 95 -0.98 -3.06 3.86
N ALA A 96 -2.27 -3.01 3.55
CA ALA A 96 -2.73 -2.73 2.20
C ALA A 96 -3.50 -1.41 2.16
N TYR A 97 -3.42 -0.72 1.02
CA TYR A 97 -4.22 0.47 0.73
C TYR A 97 -4.92 0.24 -0.60
N VAL A 98 -6.21 0.53 -0.64
CA VAL A 98 -7.03 0.39 -1.84
C VAL A 98 -7.74 1.71 -2.11
N LEU A 99 -7.63 2.21 -3.34
CA LEU A 99 -8.44 3.33 -3.80
C LEU A 99 -9.86 2.84 -4.12
N ASP A 100 -10.81 3.12 -3.24
CA ASP A 100 -12.21 2.72 -3.40
C ASP A 100 -12.99 3.80 -4.17
N ILE A 101 -12.96 3.71 -5.51
CA ILE A 101 -13.61 4.69 -6.39
C ILE A 101 -15.14 4.59 -6.29
N ASP A 102 -15.65 3.35 -6.21
CA ASP A 102 -17.08 3.04 -6.29
C ASP A 102 -17.76 2.97 -4.91
N GLY A 103 -16.99 2.91 -3.82
CA GLY A 103 -17.51 2.82 -2.45
C GLY A 103 -18.02 1.42 -2.08
N ASP A 104 -17.62 0.39 -2.83
CA ASP A 104 -18.11 -0.98 -2.67
C ASP A 104 -17.00 -1.97 -2.25
N PHE A 105 -15.79 -1.48 -1.97
CA PHE A 105 -14.64 -2.33 -1.65
C PHE A 105 -14.89 -3.21 -0.42
N GLU A 106 -15.65 -2.74 0.57
CA GLU A 106 -16.00 -3.51 1.76
C GLU A 106 -16.66 -4.85 1.41
N SER A 107 -17.52 -4.89 0.39
CA SER A 107 -18.20 -6.11 -0.07
C SER A 107 -17.24 -7.15 -0.69
N ARG A 108 -16.06 -6.69 -1.13
CA ARG A 108 -15.01 -7.51 -1.75
C ARG A 108 -13.91 -7.89 -0.77
N CYS A 109 -13.85 -7.28 0.41
CA CYS A 109 -12.85 -7.54 1.42
C CYS A 109 -13.28 -8.65 2.39
N ASN A 110 -12.35 -9.52 2.80
CA ASN A 110 -12.59 -10.51 3.83
C ASN A 110 -12.27 -9.94 5.22
N LEU A 111 -13.31 -9.50 5.93
CA LEU A 111 -13.19 -8.83 7.23
C LEU A 111 -13.02 -9.79 8.43
N ALA A 112 -12.72 -11.07 8.20
CA ALA A 112 -12.61 -12.04 9.29
C ALA A 112 -11.43 -11.75 10.25
N GLN A 113 -10.36 -11.14 9.74
CA GLN A 113 -9.13 -10.85 10.48
C GLN A 113 -8.60 -9.44 10.29
N VAL A 114 -9.20 -8.67 9.39
CA VAL A 114 -8.77 -7.32 9.02
C VAL A 114 -9.90 -6.31 9.25
N GLU A 115 -9.50 -5.07 9.48
CA GLU A 115 -10.40 -3.93 9.56
C GLU A 115 -10.05 -2.92 8.47
N LEU A 116 -11.07 -2.18 8.06
CA LEU A 116 -10.99 -1.08 7.11
C LEU A 116 -10.95 0.24 7.87
N GLU A 117 -9.97 1.08 7.57
CA GLU A 117 -9.81 2.40 8.18
C GLU A 117 -9.70 3.46 7.10
N ALA A 118 -10.37 4.60 7.31
CA ALA A 118 -10.15 5.78 6.49
C ALA A 118 -8.79 6.41 6.82
N ILE A 119 -8.18 7.08 5.85
CA ILE A 119 -6.89 7.75 6.05
C ILE A 119 -7.16 9.21 6.43
N PRO A 120 -6.70 9.68 7.59
CA PRO A 120 -6.88 11.08 7.98
C PRO A 120 -6.10 12.01 7.05
N GLU A 121 -6.64 13.22 6.84
CA GLU A 121 -5.96 14.26 6.08
C GLU A 121 -4.73 14.79 6.82
N GLU A 122 -3.75 15.31 6.06
CA GLU A 122 -2.42 15.65 6.57
C GLU A 122 -2.41 16.76 7.65
N ASP A 123 -3.46 17.56 7.79
CA ASP A 123 -3.56 18.60 8.84
C ASP A 123 -3.43 18.00 10.25
N ASP A 124 -3.93 16.79 10.49
CA ASP A 124 -3.77 16.10 11.78
C ASP A 124 -2.36 15.51 11.99
N ALA A 125 -1.61 15.27 10.91
CA ALA A 125 -0.30 14.61 10.95
C ALA A 125 0.87 15.59 11.08
N LEU A 126 0.74 16.79 10.50
CA LEU A 126 1.72 17.88 10.60
C LEU A 126 1.73 18.53 12.00
N GLU A 127 0.57 18.75 12.62
CA GLU A 127 0.48 19.26 14.01
C GLU A 127 1.24 18.34 15.00
N ALA A 128 1.24 17.03 14.76
CA ALA A 128 1.93 16.08 15.62
C ALA A 128 3.46 16.06 15.43
N LEU A 129 3.96 16.52 14.26
CA LEU A 129 5.39 16.63 13.94
C LEU A 129 5.99 17.96 14.44
N GLU A 130 5.22 19.05 14.41
CA GLU A 130 5.69 20.36 14.89
C GLU A 130 6.00 20.38 16.40
N HIS A 131 5.40 19.48 17.20
CA HIS A 131 5.70 19.36 18.62
C HIS A 131 6.98 18.57 18.96
N GLN A 132 7.63 17.90 18.01
CA GLN A 132 8.92 17.22 18.22
C GLN A 132 10.05 17.97 17.51
N GLY A 133 10.45 19.11 18.09
CA GLY A 133 11.54 19.93 17.57
C GLY A 133 12.90 19.20 17.60
N GLY A 134 13.57 19.14 16.44
CA GLY A 134 15.00 18.83 16.34
C GLY A 134 15.43 18.21 15.00
N ASP A 135 16.11 19.01 14.18
CA ASP A 135 16.99 18.66 13.04
C ASP A 135 16.50 17.61 12.01
N LEU A 136 15.83 18.13 10.97
CA LEU A 136 14.96 17.41 10.04
C LEU A 136 15.61 16.86 8.76
N GLU A 137 16.93 16.94 8.57
CA GLU A 137 17.46 16.76 7.20
C GLU A 137 17.97 15.35 6.83
N ILE A 138 18.16 14.41 7.77
CA ILE A 138 18.72 13.09 7.42
C ILE A 138 18.02 11.88 8.08
N HIS A 139 17.42 12.00 9.27
CA HIS A 139 16.75 10.87 9.94
C HIS A 139 15.28 10.65 9.52
N GLY A 140 14.59 11.70 9.04
CA GLY A 140 13.14 11.66 8.79
C GLY A 140 12.69 10.76 7.64
N ARG A 141 13.57 10.41 6.69
CA ARG A 141 13.23 9.50 5.57
C ARG A 141 13.15 8.03 5.98
N VAL A 142 13.83 7.64 7.06
CA VAL A 142 13.89 6.26 7.54
C VAL A 142 12.73 5.93 8.50
N ASP A 143 12.15 6.95 9.13
CA ASP A 143 11.10 6.79 10.15
C ASP A 143 9.70 6.55 9.56
N VAL A 144 9.38 7.19 8.42
CA VAL A 144 8.06 7.06 7.75
C VAL A 144 7.78 5.63 7.26
N SER A 145 8.83 4.83 6.99
CA SER A 145 8.66 3.43 6.58
C SER A 145 8.54 2.44 7.75
N HIS A 146 8.99 2.80 8.95
CA HIS A 146 9.02 1.89 10.10
C HIS A 146 7.74 1.97 10.94
N ASP A 147 7.16 3.16 11.13
CA ASP A 147 5.90 3.29 11.88
C ASP A 147 4.68 2.96 11.02
N MET A 148 4.30 1.68 10.99
CA MET A 148 3.13 1.17 10.27
C MET A 148 1.77 1.68 10.81
N THR A 149 1.76 2.42 11.92
CA THR A 149 0.53 2.93 12.54
C THR A 149 0.24 4.40 12.22
N ARG A 150 1.24 5.16 11.76
CA ARG A 150 1.13 6.60 11.48
C ARG A 150 1.65 6.95 10.09
N PHE A 151 1.41 8.21 9.69
CA PHE A 151 1.91 8.81 8.44
C PHE A 151 1.48 8.08 7.17
N ASP A 152 0.28 7.47 7.18
CA ASP A 152 -0.24 6.71 6.04
C ASP A 152 -0.38 7.58 4.78
N ALA A 153 -0.87 8.82 4.92
CA ALA A 153 -0.99 9.78 3.80
C ALA A 153 0.38 10.08 3.16
N ILE A 154 1.39 10.41 3.97
CA ILE A 154 2.75 10.69 3.49
C ILE A 154 3.33 9.46 2.79
N ARG A 155 3.19 8.27 3.39
CA ARG A 155 3.65 7.01 2.82
C ARG A 155 3.00 6.73 1.47
N LEU A 156 1.67 6.84 1.39
CA LEU A 156 0.94 6.65 0.15
C LEU A 156 1.42 7.62 -0.92
N GLN A 157 1.51 8.91 -0.59
CA GLN A 157 1.95 9.93 -1.52
C GLN A 157 3.36 9.64 -2.05
N GLN A 158 4.28 9.18 -1.18
CA GLN A 158 5.63 8.77 -1.59
C GLN A 158 5.61 7.57 -2.53
N LEU A 159 4.84 6.52 -2.21
CA LEU A 159 4.74 5.31 -3.04
C LEU A 159 4.12 5.59 -4.40
N ILE A 160 3.09 6.44 -4.46
CA ILE A 160 2.45 6.85 -5.71
C ILE A 160 3.38 7.74 -6.54
N LYS A 161 4.14 8.66 -5.92
CA LYS A 161 5.18 9.45 -6.60
C LYS A 161 6.27 8.57 -7.19
N GLN A 162 6.72 7.55 -6.45
CA GLN A 162 7.68 6.57 -6.97
C GLN A 162 7.09 5.77 -8.13
N HIS A 163 5.83 5.33 -8.00
CA HIS A 163 5.14 4.64 -9.08
C HIS A 163 5.11 5.51 -10.35
N LEU A 164 4.63 6.75 -10.25
CA LEU A 164 4.63 7.72 -11.36
C LEU A 164 6.03 7.90 -11.95
N HIS A 165 7.05 8.08 -11.12
CA HIS A 165 8.43 8.25 -11.58
C HIS A 165 8.95 7.06 -12.40
N TYR A 166 8.62 5.83 -12.00
CA TYR A 166 9.12 4.62 -12.64
C TYR A 166 8.27 4.13 -13.82
N THR A 167 6.95 4.34 -13.78
CA THR A 167 6.02 3.79 -14.78
C THR A 167 5.42 4.85 -15.70
N ASN A 168 5.54 6.12 -15.35
CA ASN A 168 4.86 7.23 -16.03
C ASN A 168 3.34 7.01 -16.15
N SER A 169 2.74 6.38 -15.14
CA SER A 169 1.32 6.05 -15.08
C SER A 169 0.42 7.29 -15.07
N ASN A 170 -0.54 7.36 -15.99
CA ASN A 170 -1.56 8.41 -16.02
C ASN A 170 -2.44 8.36 -14.76
N ARG A 171 -2.82 7.17 -14.31
CA ARG A 171 -3.60 6.99 -13.08
C ARG A 171 -2.90 7.59 -11.87
N ALA A 172 -1.60 7.34 -11.73
CA ALA A 172 -0.82 7.91 -10.62
C ALA A 172 -0.69 9.43 -10.72
N HIS A 173 -0.57 9.97 -11.94
CA HIS A 173 -0.59 11.41 -12.18
C HIS A 173 -1.91 12.05 -11.73
N GLU A 174 -3.04 11.51 -12.19
CA GLU A 174 -4.38 12.00 -11.84
C GLU A 174 -4.66 11.98 -10.33
N ILE A 175 -4.21 10.93 -9.64
CA ILE A 175 -4.35 10.81 -8.18
C ILE A 175 -3.53 11.90 -7.47
N LEU A 176 -2.30 12.14 -7.92
CA LEU A 176 -1.43 13.14 -7.30
C LEU A 176 -1.89 14.57 -7.59
N GLU A 177 -2.49 14.84 -8.75
CA GLU A 177 -3.09 16.14 -9.07
C GLU A 177 -4.34 16.40 -8.22
N ASN A 178 -5.17 15.39 -7.98
CA ASN A 178 -6.43 15.50 -7.22
C ASN A 178 -6.30 14.89 -5.81
N TRP A 179 -5.16 15.09 -5.15
CA TRP A 179 -4.83 14.40 -3.90
C TRP A 179 -5.86 14.61 -2.78
N SER A 180 -6.33 15.85 -2.58
CA SER A 180 -7.32 16.18 -1.54
C SER A 180 -8.67 15.49 -1.76
N GLU A 181 -9.04 15.20 -3.00
CA GLU A 181 -10.30 14.52 -3.32
C GLU A 181 -10.17 12.99 -3.33
N THR A 182 -8.96 12.50 -3.59
CA THR A 182 -8.67 11.06 -3.71
C THR A 182 -8.22 10.44 -2.39
N LEU A 183 -7.52 11.17 -1.53
CA LEU A 183 -7.06 10.68 -0.23
C LEU A 183 -8.20 10.12 0.64
N PRO A 184 -9.36 10.79 0.79
CA PRO A 184 -10.47 10.26 1.58
C PRO A 184 -11.09 8.97 1.01
N ARG A 185 -10.82 8.64 -0.26
CA ARG A 185 -11.29 7.42 -0.93
C ARG A 185 -10.33 6.25 -0.74
N PHE A 186 -9.13 6.49 -0.21
CA PHE A 186 -8.24 5.40 0.16
C PHE A 186 -8.73 4.73 1.44
N VAL A 187 -8.84 3.42 1.38
CA VAL A 187 -9.12 2.55 2.51
C VAL A 187 -7.82 1.85 2.90
N LYS A 188 -7.42 2.02 4.17
CA LYS A 188 -6.35 1.24 4.78
C LYS A 188 -6.93 -0.09 5.27
N ILE A 189 -6.23 -1.18 4.96
CA ILE A 189 -6.54 -2.52 5.41
C ILE A 189 -5.40 -3.01 6.29
N MET A 190 -5.72 -3.31 7.55
CA MET A 190 -4.75 -3.81 8.52
C MET A 190 -5.38 -4.93 9.37
N PRO A 191 -4.64 -6.03 9.64
CA PRO A 191 -5.11 -7.09 10.54
C PRO A 191 -5.26 -6.59 11.98
N VAL A 192 -6.35 -6.98 12.64
CA VAL A 192 -6.71 -6.50 13.98
C VAL A 192 -5.64 -6.84 15.01
N GLU A 193 -5.22 -8.09 15.05
CA GLU A 193 -4.18 -8.56 15.98
C GLU A 193 -2.82 -7.92 15.69
N TYR A 194 -2.53 -7.65 14.41
CA TYR A 194 -1.30 -6.97 14.02
C TYR A 194 -1.27 -5.52 14.52
N ARG A 195 -2.38 -4.80 14.33
CA ARG A 195 -2.54 -3.43 14.85
C ARG A 195 -2.34 -3.38 16.36
N ARG A 196 -3.00 -4.29 17.08
CA ARG A 196 -2.87 -4.39 18.54
C ARG A 196 -1.42 -4.61 18.96
N ALA A 197 -0.73 -5.56 18.33
CA ALA A 197 0.67 -5.85 18.63
C ALA A 197 1.58 -4.62 18.41
N LEU A 198 1.37 -3.86 17.33
CA LEU A 198 2.12 -2.63 17.05
C LEU A 198 1.88 -1.55 18.12
N GLN A 199 0.63 -1.35 18.54
CA GLN A 199 0.28 -0.38 19.60
C GLN A 199 0.94 -0.74 20.94
N GLU A 200 0.94 -2.03 21.29
CA GLU A 200 1.60 -2.52 22.51
C GLU A 200 3.12 -2.29 22.47
N LEU A 201 3.77 -2.56 21.32
CA LEU A 201 5.20 -2.31 21.11
C LEU A 201 5.56 -0.82 21.20
N ASN A 202 4.78 0.05 20.54
CA ASN A 202 4.98 1.50 20.56
C ASN A 202 4.86 2.06 21.99
N THR A 203 3.86 1.59 22.76
CA THR A 203 3.67 1.99 24.16
C THR A 203 4.87 1.56 25.02
N GLN A 204 5.39 0.34 24.82
CA GLN A 204 6.58 -0.14 25.54
C GLN A 204 7.86 0.64 25.19
N GLN A 205 8.01 1.07 23.93
CA GLN A 205 9.15 1.89 23.52
C GLN A 205 9.09 3.29 24.13
N GLN A 206 7.92 3.93 24.14
CA GLN A 206 7.73 5.24 24.76
C GLN A 206 8.03 5.23 26.27
N CYS A 207 7.59 4.20 27.00
CA CYS A 207 7.89 4.03 28.42
C CYS A 207 9.38 3.76 28.73
N LYS A 208 10.19 3.33 27.76
CA LYS A 208 11.63 3.08 27.96
C LYS A 208 12.49 4.32 27.67
N THR A 209 11.95 5.27 26.91
CA THR A 209 12.64 6.52 26.52
C THR A 209 12.32 7.69 27.46
N ALA A 210 11.30 7.54 28.31
CA ALA A 210 10.92 8.47 29.38
C ALA A 210 11.65 8.17 30.70
#